data_AF-A0A524NN01-F1
#
_entry.id   AF-A0A524NN01-F1
#
_cell.length_a   1.000
_cell.length_b   1.000
_cell.length_c   1.000
_cell.angle_alpha   90.00
_cell.angle_beta   90.00
_cell.angle_gamma   90.00
#
_symmetry.space_group_name_H-M   'P 1'
#
loop_
_entity.id
_entity.type
_entity.pdbx_description
1 polymer ?
#
loop_
_entity_poly.entity_id
_entity_poly.type
_entity_poly.pdbx_seq_one_letter_code
_entity_poly.pdbx_strand_id
1 'polypeptide(L)'
;GETIDGSAVDLPAHTVQILGGSDKDGVPMLGNVHGGVRRRVVLSGGTGFNAKKKGERRRKTVRGNIITDEIVQINMKIVERPTKPAEAKPEQAAK
;
A
#
# COMPACT_ATOMS: atom_id res chain seq x y z
N GLY A 1 8.22 5.10 -1.17
CA GLY A 1 7.83 3.70 -1.26
C GLY A 1 9.00 2.93 -1.81
N GLU A 2 9.15 1.68 -1.37
CA GLU A 2 10.17 0.76 -1.89
C GLU A 2 9.76 0.25 -3.29
N THR A 3 10.75 0.02 -4.14
CA THR A 3 10.55 -0.48 -5.51
C THR A 3 10.98 -1.94 -5.55
N ILE A 4 10.11 -2.80 -6.06
CA ILE A 4 10.31 -4.25 -6.14
C ILE A 4 10.07 -4.74 -7.57
N ASP A 5 10.68 -5.88 -7.87
CA ASP A 5 10.44 -6.59 -9.12
C ASP A 5 9.03 -7.19 -9.13
N GLY A 6 8.27 -6.94 -10.20
CA GLY A 6 6.91 -7.40 -10.39
C GLY A 6 6.77 -8.91 -10.54
N SER A 7 7.89 -9.64 -10.68
CA SER A 7 7.93 -11.11 -10.66
C SER A 7 7.29 -11.69 -9.39
N ALA A 8 7.38 -10.99 -8.26
CA ALA A 8 6.76 -11.42 -7.00
C ALA A 8 5.22 -11.33 -7.00
N VAL A 9 4.63 -10.56 -7.92
CA VAL A 9 3.18 -10.29 -8.00
C VAL A 9 2.63 -10.71 -9.36
N ASP A 10 3.23 -11.74 -9.97
CA ASP A 10 2.75 -12.31 -11.24
C ASP A 10 2.73 -11.31 -12.43
N LEU A 11 3.46 -10.19 -12.31
CA LEU A 11 3.65 -9.17 -13.33
C LEU A 11 5.11 -9.23 -13.82
N PRO A 12 5.45 -10.25 -14.65
CA PRO A 12 6.82 -10.43 -15.09
C PRO A 12 7.32 -9.20 -15.83
N ALA A 13 8.59 -8.89 -15.57
CA ALA A 13 9.36 -7.80 -16.16
C ALA A 13 8.91 -6.37 -15.81
N HIS A 14 7.89 -6.15 -14.98
CA HIS A 14 7.49 -4.81 -14.54
C HIS A 14 8.18 -4.39 -13.25
N THR A 15 8.68 -3.17 -13.18
CA THR A 15 9.16 -2.57 -11.94
C THR A 15 8.00 -1.92 -11.20
N VAL A 16 7.73 -2.33 -9.97
CA VAL A 16 6.56 -1.87 -9.21
C VAL A 16 6.94 -1.21 -7.89
N GLN A 17 6.35 -0.06 -7.59
CA GLN A 17 6.54 0.67 -6.35
C GLN A 17 5.38 0.42 -5.39
N ILE A 18 5.70 0.11 -4.13
CA ILE A 18 4.74 -0.01 -3.05
C ILE A 18 4.39 1.40 -2.53
N LEU A 19 3.10 1.75 -2.59
CA LEU A 19 2.59 3.05 -2.13
C LEU A 19 1.93 2.97 -0.74
N GLY A 20 1.52 1.78 -0.31
CA GLY A 20 0.93 1.55 1.01
C GLY A 20 0.03 0.32 1.00
N GLY A 21 -0.95 0.30 1.90
CA GLY A 21 -1.86 -0.82 2.06
C GLY A 21 -2.81 -0.64 3.22
N SER A 22 -3.56 -1.71 3.51
CA SER A 22 -4.54 -1.77 4.57
C SER A 22 -4.38 -3.07 5.37
N ASP A 23 -4.44 -2.93 6.69
CA ASP A 23 -4.50 -4.03 7.64
C ASP A 23 -5.87 -4.71 7.61
N LYS A 24 -6.00 -5.90 8.21
CA LYS A 24 -7.25 -6.67 8.33
C LYS A 24 -8.42 -5.88 8.93
N ASP A 25 -8.13 -4.97 9.85
CA ASP A 25 -9.14 -4.10 10.48
C ASP A 25 -9.40 -2.81 9.68
N GLY A 26 -8.91 -2.71 8.46
CA GLY A 26 -9.03 -1.53 7.60
C GLY A 26 -8.16 -0.35 8.06
N VAL A 27 -7.21 -0.57 8.98
CA VAL A 27 -6.26 0.46 9.41
C VAL A 27 -5.28 0.72 8.27
N PRO A 28 -5.17 1.96 7.77
CA PRO A 28 -4.30 2.27 6.66
C PRO A 28 -2.83 2.27 7.10
N MET A 29 -1.95 1.84 6.20
CA MET A 29 -0.52 2.01 6.32
C MET A 29 -0.12 3.47 6.10
N LEU A 30 0.74 3.99 6.97
CA LEU A 30 1.31 5.32 6.85
C LEU A 30 2.82 5.22 6.68
N GLY A 31 3.32 5.59 5.50
CA GLY A 31 4.74 5.46 5.14
C GLY A 31 5.72 6.21 6.06
N ASN A 32 5.25 7.23 6.79
CA ASN A 32 6.05 8.00 7.73
C ASN A 32 6.24 7.32 9.10
N VAL A 33 5.49 6.25 9.38
CA VAL A 33 5.57 5.52 10.66
C VAL A 33 6.40 4.27 10.46
N HIS A 34 7.54 4.20 11.14
CA HIS A 34 8.41 3.04 11.07
C HIS A 34 7.86 1.87 11.89
N GLY A 35 8.00 0.67 11.37
CA GLY A 35 7.69 -0.59 12.05
C GLY A 35 6.50 -1.35 11.45
N GLY A 36 6.33 -2.59 11.87
CA GLY A 36 5.20 -3.45 11.49
C GLY A 36 4.01 -3.39 12.44
N VAL A 37 4.06 -2.55 13.47
CA VAL A 37 3.03 -2.50 14.54
C VAL A 37 2.06 -1.33 14.35
N ARG A 38 0.88 -1.44 14.98
CA ARG A 38 -0.08 -0.34 15.07
C ARG A 38 0.37 0.69 16.10
N ARG A 39 0.35 1.97 15.72
CA ARG A 39 0.72 3.09 16.60
C ARG A 39 -0.38 4.15 16.57
N ARG A 40 -0.61 4.81 17.71
CA ARG A 40 -1.52 5.97 17.81
C ARG A 40 -0.76 7.27 17.61
N VAL A 41 -0.90 7.86 16.43
CA VAL A 41 -0.17 9.05 15.99
C VAL A 41 -1.13 10.24 15.87
N VAL A 42 -0.65 11.44 16.18
CA VAL A 42 -1.42 12.68 16.00
C VAL A 42 -1.30 13.13 14.56
N LEU A 43 -2.38 13.01 13.80
CA LEU A 43 -2.45 13.42 12.40
C LEU A 43 -3.12 14.78 12.29
N SER A 44 -2.55 15.65 11.47
CA SER A 44 -3.14 16.94 11.06
C SER A 44 -3.89 16.86 9.72
N GLY A 45 -3.73 15.76 8.98
CA GLY A 45 -4.37 15.51 7.69
C GLY A 45 -3.72 14.35 6.96
N GLY A 46 -4.21 14.03 5.76
CA GLY A 46 -3.65 13.02 4.87
C GLY A 46 -4.23 11.61 5.07
N THR A 47 -3.40 10.60 4.81
CA THR A 47 -3.82 9.19 4.80
C THR A 47 -4.34 8.75 6.17
N GLY A 48 -5.60 8.31 6.23
CA GLY A 48 -6.30 7.89 7.45
C GLY A 48 -6.97 9.02 8.26
N PHE A 49 -6.72 10.29 7.93
CA PHE A 49 -7.40 11.42 8.58
C PHE A 49 -7.65 12.58 7.62
N ASN A 50 -8.92 12.78 7.27
CA ASN A 50 -9.35 13.97 6.55
C ASN A 50 -9.88 15.02 7.56
N ALA A 51 -9.12 16.09 7.75
CA ALA A 51 -9.47 17.17 8.67
C ALA A 51 -10.64 17.98 8.11
N LYS A 52 -11.72 18.18 8.89
CA LYS A 52 -12.88 18.96 8.44
C LYS A 52 -12.71 20.45 8.72
N LYS A 53 -11.95 20.79 9.75
CA LYS A 53 -11.64 22.17 10.14
C LYS A 53 -10.15 22.45 9.98
N LYS A 54 -9.83 23.67 9.58
CA LYS A 54 -8.43 24.13 9.46
C LYS A 54 -7.75 24.04 10.83
N GLY A 55 -6.63 23.33 10.90
CA GLY A 55 -5.87 23.14 12.14
C GLY A 55 -6.36 21.99 13.04
N GLU A 56 -7.38 21.23 12.63
CA GLU A 56 -7.83 20.05 13.39
C GLU A 56 -6.73 18.98 13.39
N ARG A 57 -6.36 18.52 14.58
CA ARG A 57 -5.45 17.39 14.76
C ARG A 57 -6.14 16.32 15.58
N ARG A 58 -6.07 15.07 15.14
CA ARG A 58 -6.67 13.95 15.85
C ARG A 58 -5.66 12.82 16.02
N ARG A 59 -5.65 12.23 17.21
CA ARG A 59 -4.90 11.01 17.47
C ARG A 59 -5.69 9.83 16.90
N LYS A 60 -5.11 9.15 15.92
CA LYS A 60 -5.69 7.95 15.28
C LYS A 60 -4.68 6.82 15.27
N THR A 61 -5.19 5.60 15.23
CA THR A 61 -4.37 4.39 15.02
C THR A 61 -4.02 4.29 13.55
N VAL A 62 -2.73 4.10 13.26
CA VAL A 62 -2.20 3.84 11.93
C VAL A 62 -1.24 2.66 11.97
N ARG A 63 -1.11 1.96 10.84
CA ARG A 63 -0.12 0.89 10.66
C ARG A 63 1.18 1.51 10.14
N GLY A 64 2.32 0.98 10.55
CA GLY A 64 3.60 1.41 10.02
C GLY A 64 3.86 0.92 8.59
N ASN A 65 5.06 1.20 8.09
CA ASN A 65 5.44 0.98 6.70
C ASN A 65 5.90 -0.45 6.38
N ILE A 66 6.17 -1.29 7.38
CA ILE A 66 6.69 -2.65 7.16
C ILE A 66 5.53 -3.59 6.81
N ILE A 67 5.72 -4.40 5.77
CA ILE A 67 4.75 -5.41 5.36
C ILE A 67 4.85 -6.62 6.29
N THR A 68 3.72 -7.01 6.88
CA THR A 68 3.57 -8.15 7.80
C THR A 68 2.35 -8.95 7.38
N ASP A 69 2.23 -10.20 7.82
CA ASP A 69 1.16 -11.13 7.44
C ASP A 69 -0.27 -10.66 7.80
N GLU A 70 -0.41 -9.67 8.68
CA GLU A 70 -1.71 -9.08 9.04
C GLU A 70 -2.27 -8.12 7.98
N ILE A 71 -1.48 -7.76 6.96
CA ILE A 71 -1.90 -6.86 5.88
C ILE A 71 -2.73 -7.65 4.86
N VAL A 72 -3.90 -7.12 4.54
CA VAL A 72 -4.84 -7.78 3.60
C VAL A 72 -4.72 -7.22 2.20
N GLN A 73 -4.39 -5.93 2.06
CA GLN A 73 -4.28 -5.26 0.77
C GLN A 73 -3.01 -4.45 0.69
N ILE A 74 -2.32 -4.52 -0.46
CA ILE A 74 -1.16 -3.69 -0.78
C ILE A 74 -1.49 -2.89 -2.05
N ASN A 75 -1.23 -1.59 -1.99
CA ASN A 75 -1.41 -0.67 -3.11
C ASN A 75 -0.07 -0.44 -3.80
N MET A 76 -0.02 -0.74 -5.09
CA MET A 76 1.20 -0.74 -5.88
C MET A 76 1.03 0.11 -7.14
N LYS A 77 2.12 0.72 -7.62
CA LYS A 77 2.17 1.52 -8.85
C LYS A 77 3.28 1.01 -9.76
N ILE A 78 2.96 0.73 -11.02
CA ILE A 78 3.94 0.36 -12.04
C ILE A 78 4.75 1.62 -12.39
N VAL A 79 6.07 1.57 -12.21
CA VAL A 79 6.98 2.70 -12.47
C VAL A 79 7.61 2.56 -13.85
N GLU A 80 8.08 1.36 -14.20
CA GLU A 80 8.67 1.07 -15.51
C GLU A 80 7.98 -0.12 -16.15
N ARG A 81 7.55 0.05 -17.40
CA ARG A 81 7.08 -1.04 -18.25
C ARG A 81 8.26 -1.53 -19.09
N PRO A 82 8.61 -2.81 -19.04
CA PRO A 82 9.61 -3.38 -19.94
C PRO A 82 9.07 -3.35 -21.37
N THR A 83 9.99 -3.32 -22.34
CA THR A 83 9.74 -3.27 -23.78
C THR A 83 9.07 -4.51 -24.39
N LYS A 84 8.72 -5.52 -23.60
CA LYS A 84 7.91 -6.65 -24.04
C LYS A 84 6.48 -6.53 -23.47
N PRO A 85 5.44 -6.52 -24.33
CA PRO A 85 4.07 -6.53 -23.86
C PRO A 85 3.86 -7.80 -23.05
N ALA A 86 3.60 -7.65 -21.75
CA ALA A 86 3.13 -8.77 -20.95
C ALA A 86 1.79 -9.20 -21.53
N GLU A 87 1.79 -10.40 -22.11
CA GLU A 87 0.60 -11.09 -22.57
C GLU A 87 -0.46 -11.04 -21.46
N ALA A 88 -1.66 -10.58 -21.81
CA ALA A 88 -2.80 -10.61 -20.94
C ALA A 88 -2.98 -12.06 -20.45
N LYS A 89 -2.89 -12.31 -19.14
CA LYS A 89 -3.29 -13.62 -18.60
C LYS A 89 -4.75 -13.85 -19.01
N PRO A 90 -5.07 -15.01 -19.61
CA PRO A 90 -6.41 -15.32 -20.05
C PRO A 90 -7.33 -15.39 -18.84
N GLU A 91 -8.51 -14.78 -19.00
CA GLU A 91 -9.70 -14.98 -18.20
C GLU A 91 -9.84 -16.47 -17.89
N GLN A 92 -9.60 -16.87 -16.64
CA GLN A 92 -9.89 -18.22 -16.19
C GLN A 92 -11.40 -18.38 -16.10
N ALA A 93 -12.00 -18.68 -17.26
CA ALA A 93 -13.27 -19.37 -17.34
C ALA A 93 -13.06 -20.82 -16.87
N ALA A 94 -13.58 -21.15 -15.68
CA ALA A 94 -13.96 -22.49 -15.22
C ALA A 94 -14.54 -22.31 -13.81
N LYS A 95 -15.69 -22.83 -13.41
CA LYS A 95 -16.53 -23.94 -13.91
C LYS A 95 -17.92 -23.76 -13.31
#